data_AF-A0A7X7ILS7-F1
#
_entry.id   AF-A0A7X7ILS7-F1
#
_cell.length_a   1.000
_cell.length_b   1.000
_cell.length_c   1.000
_cell.angle_alpha   90.00
_cell.angle_beta   90.00
_cell.angle_gamma   90.00
#
_symmetry.space_group_name_H-M   'P 1'
#
loop_
_entity.id
_entity.type
_entity.pdbx_description
1 polymer ?
#
loop_
_entity_poly.entity_id
_entity_poly.type
_entity_poly.pdbx_seq_one_letter_code
_entity_poly.pdbx_strand_id
1 'polypeptide(L)' 'QLMSEQDYTAASEAYEKYLNRYPNAEQTEQVQLLLGIIYSRYLVNVSRARELLREARRLLKDSNQIALCEQELRRLDNL' A
#
# COMPACT_ATOMS: atom_id res chain seq x y z
N GLN A 1 16.55 12.87 -8.91
CA GLN A 1 15.58 11.96 -9.55
C GLN A 1 14.22 12.61 -9.38
N LEU A 2 13.53 12.99 -10.46
CA LEU A 2 12.21 13.66 -10.41
C LEU A 2 11.13 12.81 -11.11
N MET A 3 11.51 12.18 -12.24
CA MET A 3 10.63 11.27 -12.99
C MET A 3 10.09 10.12 -12.12
N SER A 4 10.93 9.49 -11.29
CA SER A 4 10.48 8.39 -10.43
C SER A 4 9.44 8.83 -9.40
N GLU A 5 9.57 10.02 -8.81
CA GLU A 5 8.57 10.54 -7.87
C GLU A 5 7.23 10.82 -8.55
N GLN A 6 7.26 11.39 -9.76
CA GLN A 6 6.06 11.58 -10.58
C GLN A 6 5.39 10.25 -10.92
N ASP A 7 6.18 9.20 -11.22
CA ASP A 7 5.67 7.86 -11.49
C ASP A 7 4.99 7.26 -10.26
N TYR A 8 5.54 7.43 -9.06
CA TYR A 8 4.93 6.94 -7.82
C TYR A 8 3.65 7.69 -7.45
N THR A 9 3.59 9.01 -7.67
CA THR A 9 2.37 9.78 -7.48
C THR A 9 1.28 9.31 -8.44
N ALA A 10 1.58 9.20 -9.74
CA ALA A 10 0.62 8.73 -10.73
C ALA A 10 0.13 7.29 -10.46
N ALA A 11 1.05 6.40 -10.06
CA ALA A 11 0.71 5.05 -9.65
C ALA A 11 -0.21 5.04 -8.42
N SER A 12 0.09 5.88 -7.41
CA SER A 12 -0.74 5.98 -6.20
C SER A 12 -2.18 6.41 -6.53
N GLU A 13 -2.34 7.40 -7.40
CA GLU A 13 -3.65 7.89 -7.84
C GLU A 13 -4.44 6.82 -8.61
N ALA A 14 -3.76 6.04 -9.46
CA ALA A 14 -4.40 4.96 -10.21
C ALA A 14 -4.93 3.86 -9.28
N TYR A 15 -4.13 3.46 -8.29
CA TYR A 15 -4.56 2.46 -7.31
C TYR A 15 -5.68 2.99 -6.39
N GLU A 16 -5.64 4.25 -5.97
CA GLU A 16 -6.75 4.83 -5.20
C GLU A 16 -8.05 4.84 -6.01
N LYS A 17 -8.00 5.22 -7.29
CA LYS A 17 -9.17 5.15 -8.19
C LYS A 17 -9.69 3.72 -8.33
N TYR A 18 -8.80 2.74 -8.45
CA TYR A 18 -9.19 1.34 -8.49
C TYR A 18 -9.93 0.90 -7.23
N LEU A 19 -9.36 1.17 -6.04
CA LEU A 19 -9.95 0.81 -4.75
C LEU A 19 -11.31 1.49 -4.53
N ASN A 20 -11.44 2.76 -4.95
CA ASN A 20 -12.71 3.48 -4.86
C ASN A 20 -13.78 2.92 -5.81
N ARG A 21 -13.36 2.47 -7.00
CA ARG A 21 -14.29 1.97 -8.04
C ARG A 21 -14.70 0.52 -7.82
N TYR A 22 -13.82 -0.28 -7.21
CA TYR A 22 -13.96 -1.72 -7.04
C TYR A 22 -13.58 -2.17 -5.62
N PRO A 23 -14.29 -1.72 -4.57
CA PRO A 23 -13.90 -1.97 -3.18
C PRO A 23 -13.89 -3.46 -2.79
N ASN A 24 -14.69 -4.29 -3.46
CA ASN A 24 -14.83 -5.73 -3.19
C ASN A 24 -14.23 -6.61 -4.29
N ALA A 25 -13.31 -6.08 -5.10
CA ALA A 25 -12.62 -6.91 -6.08
C ALA A 25 -11.72 -7.94 -5.40
N GLU A 26 -11.50 -9.06 -6.08
CA GLU A 26 -10.63 -10.15 -5.60
C GLU A 26 -9.18 -9.71 -5.33
N GLN A 27 -8.78 -8.55 -5.85
CA GLN A 27 -7.42 -8.02 -5.76
C GLN A 27 -7.30 -6.85 -4.78
N THR A 28 -8.36 -6.51 -4.05
CA THR A 28 -8.39 -5.33 -3.16
C THR A 28 -7.24 -5.35 -2.18
N GLU A 29 -6.99 -6.47 -1.50
CA GLU A 29 -5.95 -6.60 -0.49
C GLU A 29 -4.54 -6.49 -1.07
N GLN A 30 -4.32 -6.98 -2.29
CA GLN A 30 -3.04 -6.89 -2.95
C GLN A 30 -2.77 -5.45 -3.41
N VAL A 31 -3.80 -4.76 -3.92
CA VAL A 31 -3.70 -3.35 -4.31
C VAL A 31 -3.46 -2.47 -3.08
N GLN A 32 -4.12 -2.75 -1.95
CA GLN A 32 -3.86 -2.06 -0.68
C GLN A 32 -2.42 -2.28 -0.19
N LEU A 33 -1.86 -3.49 -0.33
CA LEU A 33 -0.46 -3.77 -0.01
C LEU A 33 0.50 -2.94 -0.87
N LEU A 34 0.31 -2.97 -2.20
CA LEU A 34 1.17 -2.21 -3.13
C LEU A 34 1.09 -0.71 -2.89
N LEU A 35 -0.11 -0.18 -2.74
CA LEU A 35 -0.33 1.24 -2.47
C LEU A 35 0.24 1.66 -1.11
N GLY A 36 0.08 0.81 -0.09
CA GLY A 36 0.67 1.00 1.23
C GLY A 36 2.19 1.08 1.17
N ILE A 37 2.85 0.23 0.39
CA ILE A 37 4.30 0.27 0.14
C ILE A 37 4.70 1.57 -0.57
N ILE A 38 3.93 2.03 -1.54
CA ILE A 38 4.21 3.27 -2.27
C ILE A 38 4.19 4.48 -1.33
N TYR A 39 3.13 4.61 -0.53
CA TYR A 39 3.04 5.66 0.48
C TYR A 39 4.11 5.53 1.56
N SER A 40 4.44 4.31 1.97
CA SER A 40 5.44 3.99 3.00
C SER A 40 6.84 4.44 2.59
N ARG A 41 7.26 4.15 1.36
CA ARG A 41 8.67 4.21 0.94
C ARG A 41 9.01 5.37 0.01
N TYR A 42 8.05 5.82 -0.80
CA TYR A 42 8.33 6.78 -1.86
C TYR A 42 7.64 8.13 -1.62
N LEU A 43 6.39 8.12 -1.16
CA LEU A 43 5.64 9.35 -0.91
C LEU A 43 5.67 9.80 0.55
N VAL A 44 6.28 9.00 1.44
CA VAL A 44 6.52 9.27 2.86
C VAL A 44 5.23 9.70 3.62
N ASN A 45 4.07 9.22 3.18
CA ASN A 45 2.80 9.44 3.86
C ASN A 45 2.53 8.28 4.83
N VAL A 46 3.17 8.37 6.00
CA VAL A 46 3.15 7.31 7.03
C VAL A 46 1.73 6.96 7.47
N SER A 47 0.87 7.95 7.69
CA SER A 47 -0.51 7.75 8.14
C SER A 47 -1.31 6.93 7.13
N ARG A 48 -1.28 7.33 5.86
CA ARG A 48 -2.00 6.63 4.79
C ARG A 48 -1.44 5.23 4.54
N ALA A 49 -0.12 5.09 4.59
CA ALA A 49 0.55 3.80 4.46
C ALA A 49 0.11 2.81 5.55
N ARG A 50 0.08 3.23 6.83
CA ARG A 50 -0.36 2.38 7.95
C ARG A 50 -1.81 1.93 7.79
N GLU A 51 -2.70 2.83 7.37
CA GLU A 51 -4.11 2.50 7.11
C GLU A 51 -4.23 1.38 6.07
N LEU A 52 -3.65 1.58 4.89
CA LEU A 52 -3.72 0.63 3.77
C LEU A 52 -3.10 -0.72 4.12
N LEU A 53 -1.94 -0.73 4.77
CA LEU A 53 -1.26 -1.96 5.17
C LEU A 53 -2.05 -2.72 6.25
N ARG A 54 -2.72 -2.01 7.18
CA ARG A 54 -3.60 -2.66 8.17
C ARG A 54 -4.83 -3.28 7.53
N GLU A 55 -5.45 -2.60 6.56
CA GLU A 55 -6.57 -3.17 5.81
C GLU A 55 -6.15 -4.39 4.99
N ALA A 56 -5.04 -4.28 4.24
CA ALA A 56 -4.49 -5.40 3.48
C ALA A 56 -4.24 -6.61 4.38
N ARG A 57 -3.59 -6.41 5.53
CA ARG A 57 -3.23 -7.49 6.45
C ARG A 57 -4.42 -8.34 6.92
N ARG A 58 -5.62 -7.76 7.01
CA ARG A 58 -6.84 -8.48 7.44
C ARG A 58 -7.32 -9.50 6.41
N LEU A 59 -7.03 -9.25 5.13
CA LEU A 59 -7.58 -10.00 4.00
C LEU A 59 -6.54 -10.86 3.29
N LEU A 60 -5.26 -10.49 3.36
CA LEU A 60 -4.15 -11.23 2.76
C LEU A 60 -4.09 -12.68 3.27
N LYS A 61 -3.92 -13.61 2.32
CA LYS A 61 -3.78 -15.05 2.59
C LYS A 61 -2.40 -15.59 2.19
N ASP A 62 -1.76 -14.96 1.22
CA ASP A 62 -0.41 -15.35 0.78
C ASP A 62 0.62 -15.01 1.86
N SER A 63 1.41 -16.01 2.27
CA SER A 63 2.35 -15.89 3.38
C SER A 63 3.49 -14.90 3.10
N ASN A 64 3.92 -14.77 1.85
CA ASN A 64 4.97 -13.83 1.46
C ASN A 64 4.44 -12.39 1.52
N GLN A 65 3.22 -12.16 1.03
CA GLN A 65 2.55 -10.87 1.11
C GLN A 65 2.26 -10.46 2.56
N ILE A 66 1.85 -11.40 3.41
CA ILE A 66 1.69 -11.18 4.86
C ILE A 66 3.03 -10.76 5.49
N ALA A 67 4.11 -11.50 5.23
CA ALA A 67 5.41 -11.20 5.80
C ALA A 67 5.92 -9.81 5.39
N LEU A 68 5.76 -9.46 4.12
CA LEU A 68 6.09 -8.13 3.59
C LEU A 68 5.24 -7.03 4.26
N CYS A 69 3.92 -7.24 4.34
CA CYS A 69 3.00 -6.29 4.97
C CYS A 69 3.38 -6.02 6.44
N GLU A 70 3.67 -7.08 7.20
CA GLU A 70 4.05 -6.97 8.60
C GLU A 70 5.43 -6.34 8.79
N GLN A 71 6.38 -6.63 7.89
CA GLN A 71 7.68 -5.95 7.89
C GLN A 71 7.52 -4.45 7.68
N GLU A 72 6.69 -4.03 6.72
CA GLU A 72 6.43 -2.62 6.50
C GLU A 72 5.74 -1.96 7.68
N LEU A 73 4.72 -2.60 8.27
CA LEU A 73 4.05 -2.07 9.46
C LEU A 73 5.03 -1.88 10.62
N ARG A 74 5.87 -2.89 10.91
CA ARG A 74 6.92 -2.76 11.94
C ARG A 74 7.89 -1.62 11.64
N ARG A 75 8.28 -1.43 10.39
CA ARG A 75 9.15 -0.32 9.99
C ARG A 75 8.47 1.02 10.27
N LEU A 76 7.21 1.17 9.89
CA LEU A 76 6.44 2.39 10.10
C LEU A 76 6.20 2.67 11.58
N ASP A 77 5.97 1.66 12.43
CA ASP A 77 5.74 1.86 13.88
C ASP A 77 6.97 2.42 14.61
N ASN A 78 8.16 2.33 14.00
CA ASN A 78 9.41 2.89 14.52
C ASN A 78 9.74 4.30 13.95
N LEU A 79 8.81 4.91 13.20
CA LEU A 79 8.90 6.29 12.69
C LEU A 79 7.97 7.22 13.50
#